data_AF-A0A6S7JDL1-F1
#
_entry.id   AF-A0A6S7JDL1-F1
#
_cell.length_a   1.000
_cell.length_b   1.000
_cell.length_c   1.000
_cell.angle_alpha   90.00
_cell.angle_beta   90.00
_cell.angle_gamma   90.00
#
_symmetry.space_group_name_H-M   'P 1'
#
loop_
_entity.id
_entity.type
_entity.pdbx_description
1 polymer ?
#
loop_
_entity_poly.entity_id
_entity_poly.type
_entity_poly.pdbx_seq_one_letter_code
_entity_poly.pdbx_strand_id
1 'polypeptide(L)'
;MAANVSRKSCVFSSIFGRLLCEIQPEMMCGGKLKSEWRRKRAPALTRLCLDKPEKYKTRKAFGGGEKTKVTRAKEGSYIWKSQEIEFQTPILDVLYNMAHKDFTSRKIMVRGTVVEVDGEPFKTWYEKQDVHHESNDIKEGEKEPSVDNRILQQLQGGKVLGKE
;
A
#
# COMPACT_ATOMS: atom_id res chain seq x y z
N MET A 1 15.81 6.17 57.62
CA MET A 1 15.90 4.72 57.33
C MET A 1 16.53 4.55 55.98
N ALA A 2 17.77 4.06 55.96
CA ALA A 2 18.63 3.98 54.80
C ALA A 2 18.21 2.84 53.84
N ALA A 3 18.49 3.04 52.57
CA ALA A 3 18.26 2.13 51.46
C ALA A 3 18.94 0.76 51.69
N ASN A 4 18.28 -0.32 51.26
CA ASN A 4 18.92 -1.62 51.11
C ASN A 4 18.76 -2.10 49.66
N VAL A 5 19.72 -1.69 48.84
CA VAL A 5 19.97 -2.19 47.49
C VAL A 5 20.63 -3.56 47.64
N SER A 6 19.86 -4.65 47.50
CA SER A 6 20.43 -5.98 47.37
C SER A 6 21.02 -6.12 45.97
N ARG A 7 22.35 -6.01 45.89
CA ARG A 7 23.14 -6.17 44.68
C ARG A 7 23.06 -7.62 44.21
N LYS A 8 22.57 -7.81 42.99
CA LYS A 8 22.68 -9.05 42.21
C LYS A 8 24.15 -9.45 42.13
N SER A 9 24.51 -10.56 42.75
CA SER A 9 25.76 -11.26 42.48
C SER A 9 25.71 -11.83 41.06
N CYS A 10 26.46 -11.22 40.16
CA CYS A 10 26.83 -11.83 38.88
C CYS A 10 27.72 -13.04 39.17
N VAL A 11 27.19 -14.25 38.98
CA VAL A 11 28.03 -15.43 38.78
C VAL A 11 27.94 -15.75 37.29
N PHE A 12 28.85 -15.12 36.54
CA PHE A 12 29.06 -15.37 35.12
C PHE A 12 29.88 -16.66 35.01
N SER A 13 29.19 -17.82 35.00
CA SER A 13 29.79 -19.06 34.55
C SER A 13 29.70 -19.11 33.03
N SER A 14 30.84 -18.89 32.37
CA SER A 14 31.03 -19.17 30.96
C SER A 14 30.93 -20.68 30.74
N ILE A 15 30.09 -21.12 29.80
CA ILE A 15 30.32 -22.26 28.89
C ILE A 15 29.05 -22.39 28.02
N PHE A 16 29.26 -22.55 26.71
CA PHE A 16 28.30 -22.65 25.61
C PHE A 16 27.78 -21.36 24.97
N GLY A 17 28.31 -21.10 23.77
CA GLY A 17 27.93 -20.01 22.90
C GLY A 17 26.58 -20.18 22.22
N ARG A 18 25.82 -19.09 22.21
CA ARG A 18 25.15 -18.52 21.04
C ARG A 18 24.74 -17.11 21.39
N LEU A 19 25.57 -16.16 21.02
CA LEU A 19 25.17 -14.77 20.85
C LEU A 19 24.20 -14.71 19.67
N LEU A 20 22.91 -14.87 19.94
CA LEU A 20 21.85 -14.27 19.14
C LEU A 20 20.85 -13.64 20.11
N CYS A 21 21.15 -12.38 20.39
CA CYS A 21 20.24 -11.31 20.77
C CYS A 21 18.78 -11.59 20.33
N GLU A 22 17.98 -12.20 21.20
CA GLU A 22 16.52 -12.21 21.14
C GLU A 22 16.03 -11.31 22.27
N ILE A 23 16.37 -10.01 22.22
CA ILE A 23 15.81 -9.02 23.14
C ILE A 23 14.32 -8.94 22.83
N GLN A 24 13.51 -9.73 23.54
CA GLN A 24 12.07 -9.51 23.60
C GLN A 24 11.89 -8.12 24.22
N PRO A 25 11.10 -7.21 23.62
CA PRO A 25 10.79 -5.96 24.27
C PRO A 25 10.07 -6.31 25.57
N GLU A 26 10.74 -6.14 26.71
CA GLU A 26 10.10 -6.19 28.01
C GLU A 26 9.01 -5.12 27.99
N MET A 27 7.75 -5.56 28.04
CA MET A 27 6.65 -4.63 28.19
C MET A 27 6.86 -3.93 29.54
N MET A 28 6.91 -2.60 29.52
CA MET A 28 7.06 -1.75 30.71
C MET A 28 6.09 -2.15 31.84
N CYS A 29 4.95 -2.76 31.51
CA CYS A 29 3.92 -3.20 32.46
C CYS A 29 3.65 -4.72 32.48
N GLY A 30 4.58 -5.58 32.04
CA GLY A 30 4.48 -7.04 32.23
C GLY A 30 3.31 -7.75 31.51
N GLY A 31 2.69 -7.11 30.51
CA GLY A 31 1.59 -7.69 29.75
C GLY A 31 1.97 -8.94 28.94
N LYS A 32 0.97 -9.77 28.62
CA LYS A 32 1.20 -10.97 27.79
C LYS A 32 1.62 -10.58 26.37
N LEU A 33 2.81 -11.00 25.97
CA LEU A 33 3.33 -10.77 24.62
C LEU A 33 2.41 -11.39 23.55
N LYS A 34 2.42 -10.78 22.35
CA LYS A 34 1.79 -11.39 21.16
C LYS A 34 2.34 -12.80 20.96
N SER A 35 1.45 -13.72 20.54
CA SER A 35 1.80 -15.10 20.22
C SER A 35 2.99 -15.16 19.25
N GLU A 36 3.86 -16.16 19.41
CA GLU A 36 5.13 -16.24 18.67
C GLU A 36 4.93 -16.18 17.16
N TRP A 37 3.94 -16.92 16.67
CA TRP A 37 3.59 -16.97 15.24
C TRP A 37 3.12 -15.63 14.68
N ARG A 38 2.62 -14.70 15.53
CA ARG A 38 2.23 -13.35 15.13
C ARG A 38 3.43 -12.41 15.07
N ARG A 39 4.41 -12.61 15.96
CA ARG A 39 5.63 -11.81 16.05
C ARG A 39 6.57 -12.07 14.88
N LYS A 40 6.68 -13.33 14.45
CA LYS A 40 7.57 -13.78 13.36
C LYS A 40 6.96 -13.62 11.95
N ARG A 41 5.97 -12.74 11.76
CA ARG A 41 5.33 -12.56 10.44
C ARG A 41 6.19 -11.71 9.52
N ALA A 42 6.58 -12.28 8.39
CA ALA A 42 7.28 -11.54 7.34
C ALA A 42 6.36 -10.50 6.66
N PRO A 43 6.86 -9.28 6.35
CA PRO A 43 6.13 -8.24 5.62
C PRO A 43 5.79 -8.65 4.19
N ALA A 44 4.81 -7.97 3.58
CA ALA A 44 4.35 -8.23 2.22
C ALA A 44 5.38 -7.96 1.14
N LEU A 45 5.98 -6.76 1.18
CA LEU A 45 6.88 -6.29 0.12
C LEU A 45 6.25 -6.58 -1.25
N THR A 46 5.02 -6.11 -1.41
CA THR A 46 4.22 -6.16 -2.64
C THR A 46 5.02 -5.56 -3.78
N ARG A 47 5.35 -6.38 -4.77
CA ARG A 47 6.08 -5.93 -5.96
C ARG A 47 5.12 -5.75 -7.12
N LEU A 48 5.32 -4.68 -7.88
CA LEU A 48 4.74 -4.56 -9.21
C LEU A 48 5.40 -5.59 -10.13
N CYS A 49 4.60 -6.39 -10.80
CA CYS A 49 5.08 -7.38 -11.76
C CYS A 49 4.13 -7.41 -12.96
N LEU A 50 4.50 -6.76 -14.05
CA LEU A 50 3.69 -6.69 -15.27
C LEU A 50 3.60 -8.05 -15.98
N ASP A 51 4.71 -8.79 -16.03
CA ASP A 51 4.83 -10.04 -16.78
C ASP A 51 4.17 -11.25 -16.10
N LYS A 52 3.89 -11.14 -14.79
CA LYS A 52 3.49 -12.29 -13.96
C LYS A 52 2.08 -12.08 -13.41
N PRO A 53 1.30 -13.16 -13.28
CA PRO A 53 0.01 -13.06 -12.62
C PRO A 53 0.18 -12.67 -11.15
N GLU A 54 -0.87 -12.01 -10.66
CA GLU A 54 -1.00 -11.60 -9.28
C GLU A 54 -0.87 -12.79 -8.33
N LYS A 55 -0.27 -12.56 -7.17
CA LYS A 55 -0.02 -13.64 -6.21
C LYS A 55 -0.49 -13.26 -4.83
N TYR A 56 -1.49 -14.02 -4.39
CA TYR A 56 -2.10 -13.93 -3.08
C TYR A 56 -1.60 -15.06 -2.18
N LYS A 57 -1.44 -14.76 -0.89
CA LYS A 57 -1.11 -15.74 0.15
C LYS A 57 -2.03 -15.53 1.34
N THR A 58 -2.85 -16.51 1.66
CA THR A 58 -3.70 -16.47 2.85
C THR A 58 -2.85 -16.65 4.12
N ARG A 59 -3.22 -15.96 5.20
CA ARG A 59 -2.61 -16.09 6.52
C ARG A 59 -3.66 -16.11 7.60
N LYS A 60 -3.42 -16.90 8.64
CA LYS A 60 -4.27 -16.93 9.82
C LYS A 60 -4.27 -15.57 10.54
N ALA A 61 -5.46 -15.08 10.88
CA ALA A 61 -5.69 -13.95 11.76
C ALA A 61 -5.90 -14.44 13.20
N PHE A 62 -6.05 -13.52 14.15
CA PHE A 62 -6.47 -13.88 15.49
C PHE A 62 -7.98 -14.15 15.49
N GLY A 63 -8.45 -15.10 16.32
CA GLY A 63 -9.87 -15.43 16.39
C GLY A 63 -10.39 -16.26 15.20
N GLY A 64 -9.52 -16.99 14.51
CA GLY A 64 -9.94 -17.91 13.43
C GLY A 64 -10.14 -17.27 12.05
N GLY A 65 -10.12 -15.94 11.93
CA GLY A 65 -10.23 -15.27 10.64
C GLY A 65 -9.01 -15.46 9.74
N GLU A 66 -9.11 -14.99 8.49
CA GLU A 66 -8.03 -15.07 7.50
C GLU A 66 -7.67 -13.67 6.97
N LYS A 67 -6.40 -13.47 6.62
CA LYS A 67 -5.87 -12.26 6.01
C LYS A 67 -5.16 -12.60 4.72
N THR A 68 -5.57 -11.98 3.63
CA THR A 68 -4.92 -12.14 2.33
C THR A 68 -3.72 -11.20 2.24
N LYS A 69 -2.56 -11.77 1.93
CA LYS A 69 -1.31 -11.05 1.72
C LYS A 69 -0.99 -11.07 0.23
N VAL A 70 -1.05 -9.90 -0.40
CA VAL A 70 -0.56 -9.74 -1.77
C VAL A 70 0.96 -9.78 -1.75
N THR A 71 1.56 -10.54 -2.67
CA THR A 71 3.01 -10.57 -2.87
C THR A 71 3.39 -9.90 -4.19
N ARG A 72 2.53 -10.05 -5.20
CA ARG A 72 2.65 -9.41 -6.51
C ARG A 72 1.32 -8.81 -6.89
N ALA A 73 1.33 -7.55 -7.27
CA ALA A 73 0.18 -6.82 -7.80
C ALA A 73 0.45 -6.46 -9.26
N LYS A 74 -0.61 -6.43 -10.07
CA LYS A 74 -0.57 -6.03 -11.47
C LYS A 74 -1.54 -4.88 -11.73
N GLU A 75 -2.71 -4.96 -11.15
CA GLU A 75 -3.80 -4.00 -11.32
C GLU A 75 -4.32 -3.50 -9.97
N GLY A 76 -5.02 -2.38 -10.01
CA GLY A 76 -5.66 -1.78 -8.84
C GLY A 76 -6.91 -1.00 -9.23
N SER A 77 -7.83 -0.85 -8.29
CA SER A 77 -8.97 0.06 -8.46
C SER A 77 -8.58 1.47 -8.09
N TYR A 78 -8.81 2.41 -9.01
CA TYR A 78 -8.51 3.82 -8.82
C TYR A 78 -9.76 4.66 -9.03
N ILE A 79 -9.91 5.67 -8.17
CA ILE A 79 -11.07 6.55 -8.15
C ILE A 79 -10.65 7.93 -8.63
N TRP A 80 -11.30 8.42 -9.69
CA TRP A 80 -11.22 9.83 -10.06
C TRP A 80 -12.24 10.61 -9.25
N LYS A 81 -11.77 11.12 -8.10
CA LYS A 81 -12.62 11.73 -7.07
C LYS A 81 -13.52 12.87 -7.55
N SER A 82 -13.01 13.75 -8.42
CA SER A 82 -13.79 14.91 -8.90
C SER A 82 -15.00 14.50 -9.73
N GLN A 83 -14.93 13.32 -10.36
CA GLN A 83 -16.00 12.77 -11.20
C GLN A 83 -16.73 11.61 -10.52
N GLU A 84 -16.35 11.26 -9.28
CA GLU A 84 -16.94 10.17 -8.49
C GLU A 84 -16.99 8.80 -9.21
N ILE A 85 -16.01 8.54 -10.08
CA ILE A 85 -15.91 7.28 -10.84
C ILE A 85 -14.76 6.40 -10.36
N GLU A 86 -14.95 5.10 -10.47
CA GLU A 86 -13.96 4.08 -10.13
C GLU A 86 -13.70 3.17 -11.34
N PHE A 87 -12.42 2.93 -11.64
CA PHE A 87 -12.02 1.97 -12.64
C PHE A 87 -10.92 1.04 -12.11
N GLN A 88 -11.03 -0.23 -12.47
CA GLN A 88 -9.93 -1.17 -12.32
C GLN A 88 -8.96 -0.97 -13.49
N THR A 89 -7.72 -0.63 -13.17
CA THR A 89 -6.71 -0.24 -14.17
C THR A 89 -5.37 -0.88 -13.85
N PRO A 90 -4.57 -1.24 -14.88
CA PRO A 90 -3.24 -1.77 -14.67
C PRO A 90 -2.28 -0.67 -14.20
N ILE A 91 -1.40 -1.04 -13.27
CA ILE A 91 -0.34 -0.16 -12.77
C ILE A 91 0.86 -0.33 -13.68
N LEU A 92 1.39 0.76 -14.23
CA LEU A 92 2.53 0.74 -15.15
C LEU A 92 3.86 0.75 -14.38
N ASP A 93 4.03 1.74 -13.51
CA ASP A 93 5.27 1.89 -12.75
C ASP A 93 5.08 2.52 -11.36
N VAL A 94 6.04 2.31 -10.48
CA VAL A 94 6.18 2.99 -9.19
C VAL A 94 7.17 4.13 -9.35
N LEU A 95 6.71 5.38 -9.15
CA LEU A 95 7.52 6.58 -9.34
C LEU A 95 8.18 7.03 -8.03
N TYR A 96 7.39 7.14 -6.96
CA TYR A 96 7.88 7.69 -5.70
C TYR A 96 7.20 7.04 -4.50
N ASN A 97 8.01 6.71 -3.50
CA ASN A 97 7.54 6.17 -2.24
C ASN A 97 7.91 7.10 -1.08
N MET A 98 6.93 7.44 -0.24
CA MET A 98 7.12 8.29 0.92
C MET A 98 8.01 7.66 2.01
N ALA A 99 7.94 6.34 2.17
CA ALA A 99 8.60 5.67 3.29
C ALA A 99 10.10 5.48 3.05
N HIS A 100 10.46 4.93 1.89
CA HIS A 100 11.83 4.60 1.54
C HIS A 100 12.07 4.68 0.03
N LYS A 101 13.17 5.33 -0.37
CA LYS A 101 13.57 5.48 -1.79
C LYS A 101 13.87 4.14 -2.50
N ASP A 102 14.42 3.17 -1.79
CA ASP A 102 14.82 1.87 -2.38
C ASP A 102 13.61 1.03 -2.83
N PHE A 103 12.41 1.41 -2.41
CA PHE A 103 11.17 0.76 -2.86
C PHE A 103 10.82 1.17 -4.28
N THR A 104 11.15 2.40 -4.71
CA THR A 104 11.02 2.82 -6.10
C THR A 104 11.92 1.98 -7.01
N SER A 105 13.19 1.79 -6.64
CA SER A 105 14.13 0.99 -7.47
C SER A 105 13.73 -0.48 -7.56
N ARG A 106 13.14 -1.04 -6.50
CA ARG A 106 12.69 -2.43 -6.44
C ARG A 106 11.24 -2.64 -6.91
N LYS A 107 10.56 -1.57 -7.33
CA LYS A 107 9.15 -1.58 -7.73
C LYS A 107 8.25 -2.18 -6.65
N ILE A 108 8.51 -1.79 -5.39
CA ILE A 108 7.71 -2.17 -4.22
C ILE A 108 6.73 -1.04 -3.92
N MET A 109 5.45 -1.39 -3.83
CA MET A 109 4.38 -0.46 -3.51
C MET A 109 3.89 -0.66 -2.07
N VAL A 110 3.61 0.46 -1.42
CA VAL A 110 3.15 0.58 -0.03
C VAL A 110 2.05 1.64 -0.02
N ARG A 111 1.15 1.61 0.96
CA ARG A 111 0.19 2.71 1.17
C ARG A 111 0.89 4.07 1.15
N GLY A 112 0.42 4.95 0.28
CA GLY A 112 0.95 6.29 0.03
C GLY A 112 1.98 6.38 -1.10
N THR A 113 2.17 5.32 -1.89
CA THR A 113 3.08 5.32 -3.04
C THR A 113 2.44 6.04 -4.22
N VAL A 114 3.21 6.90 -4.90
CA VAL A 114 2.80 7.52 -6.17
C VAL A 114 3.17 6.57 -7.30
N VAL A 115 2.15 6.18 -8.05
CA VAL A 115 2.23 5.20 -9.13
C VAL A 115 1.79 5.83 -10.44
N GLU A 116 2.36 5.33 -11.53
CA GLU A 116 1.89 5.62 -12.88
C GLU A 116 0.87 4.56 -13.27
N VAL A 117 -0.32 5.00 -13.64
CA VAL A 117 -1.49 4.19 -13.96
C VAL A 117 -1.85 4.43 -15.42
N ASP A 118 -2.39 3.40 -16.07
CA ASP A 118 -2.92 3.51 -17.42
C ASP A 118 -4.11 4.48 -17.49
N GLY A 119 -4.07 5.40 -18.45
CA GLY A 119 -5.06 6.46 -18.66
C GLY A 119 -6.21 6.10 -19.59
N GLU A 120 -6.09 5.01 -20.38
CA GLU A 120 -7.08 4.59 -21.38
C GLU A 120 -8.53 4.46 -20.86
N PRO A 121 -8.80 3.80 -19.71
CA PRO A 121 -10.18 3.63 -19.23
C PRO A 121 -10.83 4.96 -18.82
N PHE A 122 -10.05 5.87 -18.23
CA PHE A 122 -10.52 7.21 -17.86
C PHE A 122 -10.80 8.06 -19.09
N LYS A 123 -9.92 7.99 -20.10
CA LYS A 123 -10.08 8.69 -21.38
C LYS A 123 -11.32 8.22 -22.14
N THR A 124 -11.50 6.91 -22.24
CA THR A 124 -12.67 6.29 -22.91
C THR A 124 -13.98 6.72 -22.27
N TRP A 125 -14.00 6.83 -20.94
CA TRP A 125 -15.17 7.32 -20.22
C TRP A 125 -15.42 8.81 -20.46
N TYR A 126 -14.37 9.62 -20.43
CA TYR A 126 -14.47 11.07 -20.62
C TYR A 126 -15.01 11.42 -22.02
N GLU A 127 -14.46 10.78 -23.07
CA GLU A 127 -14.94 10.94 -24.45
C GLU A 127 -16.40 10.53 -24.62
N LYS A 128 -16.85 9.48 -23.93
CA LYS A 128 -18.27 9.07 -23.95
C LYS A 128 -19.17 10.10 -23.29
N GLN A 129 -18.75 10.71 -22.18
CA GLN A 129 -19.54 11.73 -21.52
C GLN A 129 -19.71 12.98 -22.37
N ASP A 130 -18.63 13.46 -23.00
CA ASP A 130 -18.67 14.64 -23.86
C ASP A 130 -19.64 14.44 -25.05
N VAL A 131 -19.59 13.28 -25.71
CA VAL A 131 -20.49 12.94 -26.84
C VAL A 131 -21.97 12.90 -26.43
N HIS A 132 -22.28 12.48 -25.19
CA HIS A 132 -23.66 12.47 -24.70
C HIS A 132 -24.21 13.88 -24.43
N HIS A 133 -23.35 14.88 -24.17
CA HIS A 133 -23.76 16.27 -24.02
C HIS A 133 -24.04 16.96 -25.37
N GLU A 134 -23.33 16.60 -26.45
CA GLU A 134 -23.59 17.17 -27.79
C GLU A 134 -24.91 16.67 -28.42
N SER A 135 -25.34 15.45 -28.08
CA SER A 135 -26.57 14.84 -28.62
C SER A 135 -27.87 15.22 -27.88
N ASN A 136 -27.78 15.88 -26.73
CA ASN A 136 -28.94 16.28 -25.93
C ASN A 136 -29.04 17.80 -25.91
N ASP A 137 -30.09 18.33 -26.55
CA ASP A 137 -30.47 19.74 -26.43
C ASP A 137 -30.50 20.16 -24.96
N ILE A 138 -29.80 21.26 -24.71
CA ILE A 138 -29.48 21.92 -23.44
C ILE A 138 -30.65 21.85 -22.44
N LYS A 139 -30.45 21.11 -21.35
CA LYS A 139 -31.12 21.44 -20.07
C LYS A 139 -30.19 22.37 -19.31
N GLU A 140 -30.49 23.66 -19.35
CA GLU A 140 -29.76 24.71 -18.63
C GLU A 140 -29.74 24.37 -17.12
N GLY A 141 -28.59 23.92 -16.61
CA GLY A 141 -28.41 23.70 -15.17
C GLY A 141 -27.38 22.65 -14.75
N GLU A 142 -26.97 21.74 -15.63
CA GLU A 142 -25.91 20.77 -15.31
C GLU A 142 -24.54 21.40 -15.58
N LYS A 143 -23.73 21.54 -14.53
CA LYS A 143 -22.37 22.09 -14.63
C LYS A 143 -21.53 21.15 -15.48
N GLU A 144 -20.93 21.68 -16.55
CA GLU A 144 -19.87 21.00 -17.28
C GLU A 144 -18.85 20.44 -16.28
N PRO A 145 -18.34 19.21 -16.48
CA PRO A 145 -17.31 18.66 -15.61
C PRO A 145 -16.06 19.53 -15.71
N SER A 146 -15.88 20.46 -14.76
CA SER A 146 -14.71 21.33 -14.72
C SER A 146 -13.48 20.49 -14.35
N VAL A 147 -12.79 19.98 -15.37
CA VAL A 147 -11.56 19.22 -15.21
C VAL A 147 -10.36 20.15 -15.32
N ASP A 148 -9.40 19.98 -14.42
CA ASP A 148 -8.15 20.74 -14.47
C ASP A 148 -7.36 20.42 -15.76
N ASN A 149 -6.81 21.45 -16.40
CA ASN A 149 -5.97 21.31 -17.60
C ASN A 149 -4.82 20.30 -17.44
N ARG A 150 -4.28 20.17 -16.22
CA ARG A 150 -3.23 19.19 -15.90
C ARG A 150 -3.71 17.75 -16.06
N ILE A 151 -4.95 17.46 -15.67
CA ILE A 151 -5.53 16.11 -15.76
C ILE A 151 -5.82 15.80 -17.23
N LEU A 152 -6.34 16.77 -17.99
CA LEU A 152 -6.56 16.62 -19.44
C LEU A 152 -5.25 16.30 -20.19
N GLN A 153 -4.16 16.99 -19.85
CA GLN A 153 -2.84 16.71 -20.42
C GLN A 153 -2.35 15.29 -20.08
N GLN A 154 -2.61 14.80 -18.87
CA GLN A 154 -2.26 13.43 -18.47
C GLN A 154 -3.09 12.38 -19.23
N LEU A 155 -4.39 12.62 -19.41
CA LEU A 155 -5.27 11.74 -20.19
C LEU A 155 -4.86 11.69 -21.66
N GLN A 156 -4.50 12.82 -22.25
CA GLN A 156 -3.94 12.87 -23.62
C GLN A 156 -2.62 12.11 -23.72
N GLY A 157 -1.78 12.17 -22.68
CA GLY A 157 -0.53 11.41 -22.59
C GLY A 157 -0.70 9.91 -22.32
N GLY A 158 -1.93 9.42 -22.12
CA GLY A 158 -2.24 8.01 -21.85
C GLY A 158 -1.75 7.49 -20.49
N LYS A 159 -1.20 8.35 -19.64
CA LYS A 159 -0.57 8.00 -18.36
C LYS A 159 -1.05 8.95 -17.29
N VAL A 160 -1.64 8.41 -16.24
CA VAL A 160 -2.20 9.17 -15.13
C VAL A 160 -1.43 8.86 -13.85
N LEU A 161 -1.23 9.89 -13.03
CA LEU A 161 -0.61 9.71 -11.73
C LEU A 161 -1.65 9.29 -10.71
N GLY A 162 -1.48 8.11 -10.13
CA GLY A 162 -2.30 7.55 -9.06
C GLY A 162 -1.57 7.54 -7.72
N LYS A 163 -2.35 7.42 -6.64
CA LYS A 163 -1.85 7.18 -5.30
C LYS A 163 -2.45 5.89 -4.77
N GLU A 164 -1.60 4.99 -4.30
CA GLU A 164 -1.98 3.75 -3.59
C GLU A 164 -2.12 3.98 -2.06
#